data_AF-A0A6A6MDR8-F1
#
_entry.id   AF-A0A6A6MDR8-F1
#
_cell.length_a   1.000
_cell.length_b   1.000
_cell.length_c   1.000
_cell.angle_alpha   90.00
_cell.angle_beta   90.00
_cell.angle_gamma   90.00
#
_symmetry.space_group_name_H-M   'P 1'
#
loop_
_entity.id
_entity.type
_entity.pdbx_description
1 polymer ?
#
loop_
_entity_poly.entity_id
_entity_poly.type
_entity_poly.pdbx_seq_one_letter_code
_entity_poly.pdbx_strand_id
1 'polypeptide(L)'
;MSKKRRISIKAVPMSLVLEDSNSKSYLCNIMDTPGHVNFSDEMTAALRLADGAVLFVDAAEGVMVNTERAIRHAIQERLPLVVVINKVDRLITELKLPPKDAYHKLRHTIEVINNHITAVSSTAGNVQVIDPAAGNVCFAGATAGWSFTLQSFAKLYLKLHGIPFDADNLQLVFGRYVLSFRYEGFQKKPPASGGERSFVQFVLEPLYKIYSQVIGEHKKSVEATLAELGVTLPNAAYKLMLGLC
;
A
#
# COMPACT_ATOMS: atom_id res chain seq x y z
N MET A 1 -7.45 17.53 24.16
CA MET A 1 -7.15 18.64 23.22
C MET A 1 -7.03 18.18 21.76
N SER A 2 -6.41 17.02 21.45
CA SER A 2 -6.32 16.46 20.08
C SER A 2 -7.68 16.20 19.41
N LYS A 3 -8.66 15.63 20.14
CA LYS A 3 -10.03 15.37 19.61
C LYS A 3 -10.77 16.61 19.09
N LYS A 4 -10.46 17.82 19.58
CA LYS A 4 -11.13 19.06 19.15
C LYS A 4 -10.52 19.69 17.89
N ARG A 5 -9.27 19.37 17.56
CA ARG A 5 -8.56 19.94 16.39
C ARG A 5 -8.35 18.94 15.25
N ARG A 6 -8.68 17.65 15.43
CA ARG A 6 -8.43 16.55 14.45
C ARG A 6 -6.96 16.46 13.99
N ILE A 7 -6.03 17.01 14.76
CA ILE A 7 -4.59 16.99 14.51
C ILE A 7 -3.96 16.31 15.72
N SER A 8 -3.04 15.36 15.49
CA SER A 8 -2.24 14.79 16.56
C SER A 8 -1.24 15.84 17.03
N ILE A 9 -1.16 16.05 18.35
CA ILE A 9 -0.34 17.10 18.97
C ILE A 9 0.85 16.48 19.72
N LYS A 10 0.73 15.21 20.12
CA LYS A 10 1.77 14.49 20.87
C LYS A 10 2.01 13.10 20.30
N ALA A 11 3.26 12.64 20.32
CA ALA A 11 3.61 11.27 20.02
C ALA A 11 3.05 10.32 21.09
N VAL A 12 2.23 9.36 20.67
CA VAL A 12 1.64 8.37 21.57
C VAL A 12 2.31 7.01 21.32
N PRO A 13 3.03 6.45 22.33
CA PRO A 13 3.54 5.10 22.23
C PRO A 13 2.40 4.08 22.35
N MET A 14 2.47 3.06 21.51
CA MET A 14 1.50 1.96 21.43
C MET A 14 2.28 0.65 21.30
N SER A 15 2.02 -0.32 22.16
CA SER A 15 2.60 -1.66 22.04
C SER A 15 1.52 -2.64 21.59
N LEU A 16 1.70 -3.22 20.40
CA LEU A 16 0.78 -4.20 19.82
C LEU A 16 1.51 -5.50 19.54
N VAL A 17 0.83 -6.62 19.73
CA VAL A 17 1.29 -7.91 19.21
C VAL A 17 0.68 -8.08 17.83
N LEU A 18 1.52 -8.09 16.79
CA LEU A 18 1.12 -8.21 15.40
C LEU A 18 1.62 -9.53 14.82
N GLU A 19 0.78 -10.21 14.06
CA GLU A 19 1.12 -11.48 13.40
C GLU A 19 1.61 -11.22 11.97
N ASP A 20 2.68 -11.90 11.57
CA ASP A 20 3.17 -11.86 10.20
C ASP A 20 2.38 -12.80 9.28
N SER A 21 2.72 -12.77 7.99
CA SER A 21 2.10 -13.63 6.98
C SER A 21 2.39 -15.14 7.14
N ASN A 22 3.29 -15.54 8.05
CA ASN A 22 3.66 -16.91 8.40
C ASN A 22 3.14 -17.31 9.79
N SER A 23 2.20 -16.55 10.34
CA SER A 23 1.61 -16.76 11.66
C SER A 23 2.56 -16.65 12.85
N LYS A 24 3.66 -15.91 12.68
CA LYS A 24 4.57 -15.59 13.77
C LYS A 24 4.22 -14.22 14.36
N SER A 25 4.02 -14.18 15.66
CA SER A 25 3.71 -12.93 16.38
C SER A 25 4.97 -12.16 16.75
N TYR A 26 4.92 -10.84 16.58
CA TYR A 26 5.96 -9.89 16.94
C TYR A 26 5.37 -8.81 17.86
N LEU A 27 6.16 -8.37 18.83
CA LEU A 27 5.83 -7.19 19.62
C LEU A 27 6.31 -5.95 18.88
N CYS A 28 5.37 -5.11 18.46
CA CYS A 28 5.64 -3.88 17.74
C CYS A 28 5.35 -2.67 18.65
N ASN A 29 6.38 -1.87 18.91
CA ASN A 29 6.24 -0.58 19.59
C ASN A 29 6.12 0.52 18.53
N ILE A 30 4.94 1.11 18.43
CA ILE A 30 4.59 2.14 17.46
C ILE A 30 4.59 3.49 18.16
N MET A 31 5.30 4.45 17.60
CA MET A 31 5.26 5.85 18.01
C MET A 31 4.44 6.64 16.99
N ASP A 32 3.20 7.00 17.32
CA ASP A 32 2.35 7.78 16.42
C ASP A 32 2.77 9.26 16.42
N THR A 33 3.61 9.67 15.47
CA THR A 33 4.14 11.04 15.42
C THR A 33 3.15 12.04 14.80
N PRO A 34 3.07 13.29 15.32
CA PRO A 34 2.23 14.32 14.73
C PRO A 34 2.70 14.75 13.34
N GLY A 35 1.80 14.72 12.35
CA GLY A 35 2.12 15.04 10.94
C GLY A 35 2.14 16.54 10.56
N HIS A 36 1.91 17.44 11.51
CA HIS A 36 1.91 18.88 11.25
C HIS A 36 3.32 19.46 11.40
N VAL A 37 3.70 20.38 10.51
CA VAL A 37 5.04 21.02 10.47
C VAL A 37 5.50 21.68 11.78
N ASN A 38 4.57 21.98 12.69
CA ASN A 38 4.87 22.70 13.93
C ASN A 38 5.30 21.75 15.05
N PHE A 39 5.27 20.44 14.80
CA PHE A 39 5.63 19.40 15.77
C PHE A 39 6.75 18.49 15.22
N SER A 40 7.62 19.03 14.37
CA SER A 40 8.81 18.34 13.86
C SER A 40 9.74 17.84 14.97
N ASP A 41 9.76 18.53 16.10
CA ASP A 41 10.63 18.22 17.24
C ASP A 41 10.19 16.91 17.90
N GLU A 42 8.88 16.68 18.00
CA GLU A 42 8.33 15.42 18.50
C GLU A 42 8.57 14.26 17.53
N MET A 43 8.45 14.50 16.22
CA MET A 43 8.81 13.51 15.21
C MET A 43 10.29 13.12 15.31
N THR A 44 11.18 14.10 15.45
CA THR A 44 12.63 13.86 15.58
C THR A 44 12.95 13.09 16.86
N ALA A 45 12.31 13.42 17.99
CA ALA A 45 12.47 12.69 19.24
C ALA A 45 12.00 11.23 19.13
N ALA A 46 10.88 10.98 18.44
CA ALA A 46 10.38 9.64 18.21
C ALA A 46 11.29 8.81 17.29
N LEU A 47 11.82 9.43 16.22
CA LEU A 47 12.74 8.75 15.29
C LEU A 47 14.02 8.29 16.01
N ARG A 48 14.57 9.09 16.93
CA ARG A 48 15.75 8.71 17.72
C ARG A 48 15.55 7.51 18.64
N LEU A 49 14.30 7.21 19.00
CA LEU A 49 13.94 6.06 19.83
C LEU A 49 13.54 4.83 19.01
N ALA A 50 13.36 4.99 17.69
CA ALA A 50 12.87 3.95 16.81
C ALA A 50 14.01 3.23 16.09
N ASP A 51 13.83 1.93 15.84
CA ASP A 51 14.76 1.14 15.01
C ASP A 51 14.46 1.26 13.50
N GLY A 52 13.35 1.90 13.14
CA GLY A 52 12.89 2.07 11.76
C GLY A 52 11.73 3.04 11.66
N ALA A 53 11.47 3.53 10.44
CA ALA A 53 10.43 4.53 10.19
C ALA A 53 9.43 4.04 9.13
N VAL A 54 8.13 4.23 9.41
CA VAL A 54 7.06 3.94 8.45
C VAL A 54 6.52 5.26 7.90
N LEU A 55 6.72 5.48 6.60
CA LEU A 55 6.32 6.70 5.91
C LEU A 55 4.96 6.52 5.24
N PHE A 56 3.96 7.28 5.69
CA PHE A 56 2.65 7.31 5.04
C PHE A 56 2.60 8.39 3.96
N VAL A 57 2.15 8.00 2.76
CA VAL A 57 1.98 8.89 1.61
C VAL A 57 0.57 8.70 1.04
N ASP A 58 -0.15 9.78 0.80
CA ASP A 58 -1.48 9.73 0.20
C ASP A 58 -1.36 9.42 -1.30
N ALA A 59 -2.10 8.43 -1.79
CA ALA A 59 -2.07 8.02 -3.19
C ALA A 59 -2.54 9.11 -4.16
N ALA A 60 -3.53 9.91 -3.76
CA ALA A 60 -4.10 10.98 -4.58
C ALA A 60 -3.22 12.23 -4.56
N GLU A 61 -2.81 12.69 -3.38
CA GLU A 61 -2.02 13.92 -3.20
C GLU A 61 -0.55 13.69 -3.57
N GLY A 62 0.01 12.51 -3.28
CA GLY A 62 1.40 12.18 -3.51
C GLY A 62 2.33 12.69 -2.41
N VAL A 63 3.59 12.94 -2.78
CA VAL A 63 4.61 13.45 -1.86
C VAL A 63 4.37 14.94 -1.60
N MET A 64 4.25 15.31 -0.33
CA MET A 64 4.11 16.69 0.12
C MET A 64 5.36 17.18 0.84
N VAL A 65 5.45 18.49 1.10
CA VAL A 65 6.57 19.12 1.84
C VAL A 65 6.85 18.44 3.18
N ASN A 66 5.82 17.96 3.89
CA ASN A 66 5.98 17.26 5.17
C ASN A 66 6.58 15.87 4.98
N THR A 67 6.18 15.17 3.92
CA THR A 67 6.74 13.87 3.52
C THR A 67 8.23 14.00 3.23
N GLU A 68 8.63 15.05 2.49
CA GLU A 68 10.04 15.33 2.19
C GLU A 68 10.87 15.59 3.46
N ARG A 69 10.32 16.36 4.40
CA ARG A 69 10.96 16.61 5.70
C ARG A 69 11.10 15.31 6.50
N ALA A 70 10.05 14.50 6.58
CA ALA A 70 10.08 13.22 7.27
C ALA A 70 11.14 12.26 6.70
N ILE A 71 11.23 12.16 5.36
CA ILE A 71 12.28 11.39 4.67
C ILE A 71 13.67 11.91 5.08
N ARG A 72 13.88 13.24 5.06
CA ARG A 72 15.17 13.83 5.43
C ARG A 72 15.57 13.50 6.86
N HIS A 73 14.65 13.63 7.81
CA HIS A 73 14.92 13.34 9.22
C HIS A 73 15.20 11.85 9.46
N ALA A 74 14.43 10.95 8.85
CA ALA A 74 14.64 9.51 8.99
C ALA A 74 16.01 9.06 8.44
N ILE A 75 16.44 9.61 7.29
CA ILE A 75 17.76 9.30 6.70
C ILE A 75 18.90 9.87 7.55
N GLN A 76 18.74 11.08 8.10
CA GLN A 76 19.74 11.70 8.99
C GLN A 76 19.99 10.86 10.24
N GLU A 77 18.93 10.26 10.81
CA GLU A 77 19.00 9.33 11.94
C GLU A 77 19.35 7.89 11.50
N ARG A 78 19.69 7.68 10.21
CA ARG A 78 20.11 6.40 9.61
C ARG A 78 19.10 5.25 9.78
N LEU A 79 17.81 5.58 9.78
CA LEU A 79 16.74 4.60 9.95
C LEU A 79 16.33 3.94 8.63
N PRO A 80 16.08 2.63 8.62
CA PRO A 80 15.43 1.97 7.49
C PRO A 80 13.99 2.49 7.34
N LEU A 81 13.61 2.78 6.10
CA LEU A 81 12.29 3.30 5.73
C LEU A 81 11.40 2.22 5.10
N VAL A 82 10.15 2.14 5.54
CA VAL A 82 9.09 1.39 4.86
C VAL A 82 8.01 2.37 4.43
N VAL A 83 7.56 2.30 3.19
CA VAL A 83 6.57 3.24 2.65
C VAL A 83 5.19 2.59 2.62
N VAL A 84 4.18 3.31 3.13
CA VAL A 84 2.77 2.95 3.03
C VAL A 84 2.08 3.98 2.15
N ILE A 85 1.70 3.56 0.94
CA ILE A 85 0.86 4.36 0.05
C ILE A 85 -0.58 4.14 0.47
N ASN A 86 -1.14 5.11 1.18
CA ASN A 86 -2.47 5.06 1.78
C ASN A 86 -3.51 5.80 0.92
N LYS A 87 -4.78 5.54 1.20
CA LYS A 87 -5.94 6.12 0.51
C LYS A 87 -5.98 5.78 -0.99
N VAL A 88 -5.52 4.57 -1.35
CA VAL A 88 -5.57 4.08 -2.74
C VAL A 88 -7.00 4.06 -3.27
N ASP A 89 -7.98 3.87 -2.40
CA ASP A 89 -9.41 3.97 -2.71
C ASP A 89 -9.81 5.31 -3.36
N ARG A 90 -9.16 6.43 -3.00
CA ARG A 90 -9.43 7.75 -3.60
C ARG A 90 -9.09 7.81 -5.09
N LEU A 91 -8.12 7.00 -5.56
CA LEU A 91 -7.81 6.91 -6.99
C LEU A 91 -9.01 6.33 -7.77
N ILE A 92 -9.79 5.46 -7.13
CA ILE A 92 -10.92 4.75 -7.70
C ILE A 92 -12.20 5.57 -7.56
N THR A 93 -12.48 6.07 -6.35
CA THR A 93 -13.77 6.68 -6.00
C THR A 93 -13.84 8.17 -6.29
N GLU A 94 -12.77 8.92 -5.98
CA GLU A 94 -12.71 10.37 -6.15
C GLU A 94 -12.18 10.74 -7.54
N LEU A 95 -10.97 10.29 -7.88
CA LEU A 95 -10.32 10.65 -9.15
C LEU A 95 -10.83 9.83 -10.33
N LYS A 96 -11.45 8.67 -10.07
CA LYS A 96 -12.01 7.76 -11.09
C LYS A 96 -11.02 7.44 -12.21
N LEU A 97 -9.74 7.30 -11.86
CA LEU A 97 -8.70 7.03 -12.83
C LEU A 97 -8.86 5.62 -13.40
N PRO A 98 -8.63 5.39 -14.70
CA PRO A 98 -8.46 4.04 -15.23
C PRO A 98 -7.35 3.28 -14.47
N PRO A 99 -7.44 1.93 -14.34
CA PRO A 99 -6.44 1.14 -13.62
C PRO A 99 -4.99 1.38 -14.08
N LYS A 100 -4.79 1.62 -15.39
CA LYS A 100 -3.48 1.95 -15.96
C LYS A 100 -2.94 3.27 -15.43
N ASP A 101 -3.76 4.31 -15.42
CA ASP A 101 -3.36 5.64 -14.98
C ASP A 101 -3.13 5.68 -13.46
N ALA A 102 -3.95 4.94 -12.70
CA ALA A 102 -3.74 4.75 -11.27
C ALA A 102 -2.39 4.05 -10.99
N TYR A 103 -2.02 3.03 -11.77
CA TYR A 103 -0.69 2.41 -11.66
C TYR A 103 0.43 3.40 -11.98
N HIS A 104 0.30 4.20 -13.04
CA HIS A 104 1.30 5.22 -13.38
C HIS A 104 1.45 6.27 -12.27
N LYS A 105 0.34 6.69 -11.63
CA LYS A 105 0.34 7.58 -10.47
C LYS A 105 1.07 6.97 -9.27
N LEU A 106 0.74 5.73 -8.90
CA LEU A 106 1.40 5.01 -7.80
C LEU A 106 2.91 4.85 -8.03
N ARG A 107 3.28 4.46 -9.26
CA ARG A 107 4.69 4.34 -9.66
C ARG A 107 5.41 5.68 -9.59
N HIS A 108 4.79 6.74 -10.12
CA HIS A 108 5.37 8.08 -10.07
C HIS A 108 5.60 8.54 -8.62
N THR A 109 4.65 8.28 -7.71
CA THR A 109 4.85 8.58 -6.28
C THR A 109 6.07 7.86 -5.70
N ILE A 110 6.29 6.59 -6.04
CA ILE A 110 7.47 5.82 -5.59
C ILE A 110 8.77 6.41 -6.18
N GLU A 111 8.76 6.77 -7.48
CA GLU A 111 9.90 7.41 -8.14
C GLU A 111 10.27 8.74 -7.48
N VAL A 112 9.28 9.57 -7.15
CA VAL A 112 9.49 10.85 -6.44
C VAL A 112 10.10 10.60 -5.05
N ILE A 113 9.59 9.63 -4.28
CA ILE A 113 10.16 9.26 -2.98
C ILE A 113 11.64 8.86 -3.11
N ASN A 114 11.97 8.00 -4.08
CA ASN A 114 13.35 7.57 -4.33
C ASN A 114 14.27 8.74 -4.72
N ASN A 115 13.76 9.71 -5.48
CA ASN A 115 14.52 10.92 -5.81
C ASN A 115 14.86 11.73 -4.55
N HIS A 116 13.91 11.89 -3.63
CA HIS A 116 14.17 12.57 -2.35
C HIS A 116 15.15 11.80 -1.47
N ILE A 117 15.03 10.47 -1.40
CA ILE A 117 15.97 9.63 -0.64
C ILE A 117 17.37 9.77 -1.21
N THR A 118 17.53 9.69 -2.53
CA THR A 118 18.83 9.81 -3.21
C THR A 118 19.44 11.19 -3.00
N ALA A 119 18.62 12.26 -3.06
CA ALA A 119 19.08 13.62 -2.84
C ALA A 119 19.66 13.84 -1.43
N VAL A 120 19.10 13.19 -0.41
CA VAL A 120 19.58 13.29 0.98
C VAL A 120 20.71 12.31 1.28
N SER A 121 20.65 11.09 0.72
CA SER A 121 21.58 9.99 1.03
C SER A 121 22.98 10.17 0.46
N SER A 122 23.17 11.06 -0.52
CA SER A 122 24.49 11.55 -0.97
C SER A 122 25.36 12.06 0.19
N THR A 123 24.75 12.42 1.32
CA THR A 123 25.41 12.89 2.53
C THR A 123 25.61 11.78 3.58
N ALA A 124 24.84 10.68 3.53
CA ALA A 124 24.74 9.67 4.60
C ALA A 124 25.26 8.27 4.22
N GLY A 125 25.72 8.06 2.98
CA GLY A 125 26.53 6.92 2.56
C GLY A 125 25.78 5.65 2.13
N ASN A 126 24.56 5.40 2.62
CA ASN A 126 23.76 4.24 2.19
C ASN A 126 22.44 4.70 1.56
N VAL A 127 22.21 4.36 0.29
CA VAL A 127 20.98 4.72 -0.44
C VAL A 127 20.02 3.53 -0.40
N GLN A 128 19.01 3.62 0.46
CA GLN A 128 17.92 2.65 0.42
C GLN A 128 17.05 2.90 -0.82
N VAL A 129 16.78 1.85 -1.60
CA VAL A 129 15.85 1.92 -2.75
C VAL A 129 14.49 1.42 -2.32
N ILE A 130 13.45 2.25 -2.50
CA ILE A 130 12.06 1.89 -2.28
C ILE A 130 11.49 1.26 -3.54
N ASP A 131 11.15 -0.03 -3.47
CA ASP A 131 10.59 -0.82 -4.57
C ASP A 131 9.58 -1.83 -3.99
N PRO A 132 8.32 -1.87 -4.45
CA PRO A 132 7.36 -2.89 -4.03
C PRO A 132 7.87 -4.33 -4.20
N ALA A 133 8.73 -4.58 -5.19
CA ALA A 133 9.35 -5.89 -5.37
C ALA A 133 10.37 -6.24 -4.27
N ALA A 134 10.93 -5.24 -3.56
CA ALA A 134 11.80 -5.43 -2.41
C ALA A 134 11.01 -5.61 -1.09
N GLY A 135 9.68 -5.49 -1.13
CA GLY A 135 8.82 -5.67 0.05
C GLY A 135 8.78 -4.47 1.00
N ASN A 136 9.40 -3.35 0.65
CA ASN A 136 9.43 -2.13 1.47
C ASN A 136 8.33 -1.11 1.10
N VAL A 137 7.35 -1.53 0.29
CA VAL A 137 6.15 -0.74 -0.04
C VAL A 137 4.89 -1.54 0.30
N CYS A 138 3.99 -0.92 1.04
CA CYS A 138 2.64 -1.38 1.31
C CYS A 138 1.62 -0.46 0.64
N PHE A 139 0.57 -1.04 0.08
CA PHE A 139 -0.60 -0.30 -0.42
C PHE A 139 -1.73 -0.45 0.59
N ALA A 140 -2.46 0.62 0.86
CA ALA A 140 -3.54 0.61 1.84
C ALA A 140 -4.71 1.50 1.45
N GLY A 141 -5.91 1.05 1.83
CA GLY A 141 -7.12 1.84 1.85
C GLY A 141 -7.66 1.87 3.28
N ALA A 142 -7.06 2.68 4.15
CA ALA A 142 -7.36 2.68 5.58
C ALA A 142 -8.86 2.89 5.88
N THR A 143 -9.58 3.67 5.07
CA THR A 143 -11.03 3.87 5.19
C THR A 143 -11.82 2.58 4.99
N ALA A 144 -11.36 1.72 4.08
CA ALA A 144 -11.96 0.42 3.78
C ALA A 144 -11.35 -0.73 4.59
N GLY A 145 -10.34 -0.46 5.44
CA GLY A 145 -9.78 -1.43 6.37
C GLY A 145 -8.87 -2.50 5.74
N TRP A 146 -8.32 -2.26 4.55
CA TRP A 146 -7.39 -3.19 3.90
C TRP A 146 -5.99 -2.60 3.71
N SER A 147 -5.00 -3.47 3.76
CA SER A 147 -3.61 -3.18 3.39
C SER A 147 -2.96 -4.44 2.82
N PHE A 148 -2.06 -4.29 1.85
CA PHE A 148 -1.29 -5.39 1.30
C PHE A 148 0.08 -4.93 0.79
N THR A 149 1.06 -5.81 0.93
CA THR A 149 2.28 -5.83 0.13
C THR A 149 2.13 -6.81 -1.03
N LEU A 150 2.99 -6.71 -2.06
CA LEU A 150 2.98 -7.67 -3.16
C LEU A 150 3.14 -9.13 -2.67
N GLN A 151 3.95 -9.36 -1.64
CA GLN A 151 4.16 -10.68 -1.06
C GLN A 151 2.89 -11.20 -0.36
N SER A 152 2.23 -10.36 0.46
CA SER A 152 0.99 -10.75 1.13
C SER A 152 -0.13 -11.05 0.13
N PHE A 153 -0.21 -10.27 -0.95
CA PHE A 153 -1.19 -10.44 -2.00
C PHE A 153 -0.91 -11.69 -2.84
N ALA A 154 0.36 -11.98 -3.16
CA ALA A 154 0.76 -13.22 -3.79
C ALA A 154 0.37 -14.45 -2.96
N LYS A 155 0.63 -14.43 -1.64
CA LYS A 155 0.21 -15.50 -0.72
C LYS A 155 -1.32 -15.69 -0.69
N LEU A 156 -2.08 -14.60 -0.76
CA LEU A 156 -3.54 -14.66 -0.86
C LEU A 156 -3.99 -15.40 -2.14
N TYR A 157 -3.39 -15.06 -3.29
CA TYR A 157 -3.68 -15.73 -4.56
C TYR A 157 -3.33 -17.22 -4.56
N LEU A 158 -2.19 -17.59 -3.95
CA LEU A 158 -1.77 -18.98 -3.82
C LEU A 158 -2.77 -19.79 -2.98
N LYS A 159 -3.26 -19.22 -1.88
CA LYS A 159 -4.28 -19.84 -1.03
C LYS A 159 -5.62 -20.00 -1.75
N LEU A 160 -6.02 -19.02 -2.56
CA LEU A 160 -7.32 -19.01 -3.26
C LEU A 160 -7.35 -19.95 -4.47
N HIS A 161 -6.30 -19.95 -5.30
CA HIS A 161 -6.31 -20.65 -6.58
C HIS A 161 -5.48 -21.95 -6.58
N GLY A 162 -4.77 -22.28 -5.50
CA GLY A 162 -4.02 -23.53 -5.39
C GLY A 162 -2.91 -23.69 -6.44
N ILE A 163 -2.37 -22.59 -6.96
CA ILE A 163 -1.36 -22.60 -8.03
C ILE A 163 0.02 -22.91 -7.41
N PRO A 164 0.84 -23.82 -7.98
CA PRO A 164 2.13 -24.22 -7.42
C PRO A 164 3.27 -23.22 -7.72
N PHE A 165 3.02 -21.92 -7.63
CA PHE A 165 4.08 -20.91 -7.75
C PHE A 165 4.64 -20.51 -6.38
N ASP A 166 5.94 -20.28 -6.33
CA ASP A 166 6.57 -19.71 -5.15
C ASP A 166 6.17 -18.23 -5.00
N ALA A 167 5.93 -17.79 -3.76
CA ALA A 167 5.46 -16.43 -3.47
C ALA A 167 6.45 -15.36 -3.95
N ASP A 168 7.74 -15.69 -3.92
CA ASP A 168 8.83 -14.80 -4.34
C ASP A 168 8.84 -14.60 -5.88
N ASN A 169 8.48 -15.64 -6.64
CA ASN A 169 8.34 -15.54 -8.09
C ASN A 169 7.12 -14.69 -8.48
N LEU A 170 6.02 -14.79 -7.71
CA LEU A 170 4.83 -13.97 -7.93
C LEU A 170 5.04 -12.49 -7.55
N GLN A 171 5.79 -12.20 -6.49
CA GLN A 171 6.14 -10.82 -6.14
C GLN A 171 6.93 -10.12 -7.25
N LEU A 172 7.91 -10.82 -7.82
CA LEU A 172 8.67 -10.33 -8.97
C LEU A 172 7.77 -10.09 -10.18
N VAL A 173 6.88 -11.03 -10.46
CA VAL A 173 5.86 -10.96 -11.52
C VAL A 173 5.01 -9.70 -11.38
N PHE A 174 4.43 -9.43 -10.21
CA PHE A 174 3.56 -8.28 -9.99
C PHE A 174 4.31 -6.95 -10.06
N GLY A 175 5.58 -6.89 -9.66
CA GLY A 175 6.36 -5.65 -9.66
C GLY A 175 6.98 -5.27 -11.01
N ARG A 176 7.35 -6.24 -11.86
CA ARG A 176 8.23 -5.97 -13.02
C ARG A 176 7.75 -6.51 -14.37
N TYR A 177 6.89 -7.52 -14.41
CA TYR A 177 6.60 -8.25 -15.65
C TYR A 177 5.28 -7.81 -16.30
N VAL A 178 5.19 -8.08 -17.59
CA VAL A 178 3.96 -8.01 -18.38
C VAL A 178 3.56 -9.46 -18.65
N LEU A 179 2.33 -9.85 -18.31
CA LEU A 179 1.81 -11.15 -18.67
C LEU A 179 1.47 -11.13 -20.17
N SER A 180 2.00 -12.08 -20.94
CA SER A 180 1.54 -12.29 -22.31
C SER A 180 0.73 -13.57 -22.34
N PHE A 181 -0.56 -13.51 -22.67
CA PHE A 181 -1.39 -14.71 -22.81
C PHE A 181 -1.02 -15.58 -24.02
N ARG A 182 -0.17 -15.09 -24.93
CA ARG A 182 0.24 -15.81 -26.14
C ARG A 182 1.39 -16.79 -25.94
N TYR A 183 2.13 -16.65 -24.85
CA TYR A 183 3.24 -17.52 -24.47
C TYR A 183 3.04 -17.81 -23.00
N GLU A 184 2.93 -19.07 -22.57
CA GLU A 184 2.81 -19.45 -21.15
C GLU A 184 4.06 -18.98 -20.36
N GLY A 185 4.17 -17.68 -20.05
CA GLY A 185 5.36 -17.09 -19.46
C GLY A 185 5.31 -15.57 -19.29
N PHE A 186 6.05 -15.09 -18.28
CA PHE A 186 6.17 -13.68 -17.92
C PHE A 186 7.33 -13.03 -18.67
N GLN A 187 7.09 -11.91 -19.36
CA GLN A 187 8.13 -11.19 -20.11
C GLN A 187 8.46 -9.83 -19.47
N LYS A 188 9.75 -9.46 -19.48
CA LYS A 188 10.23 -8.15 -18.98
C LYS A 188 9.87 -6.99 -19.91
N LYS A 189 9.81 -7.25 -21.23
CA LYS A 189 9.40 -6.27 -22.24
C LYS A 189 7.91 -6.46 -22.55
N PRO A 190 7.13 -5.38 -22.70
CA PRO A 190 5.76 -5.50 -23.18
C PRO A 190 5.76 -6.20 -24.55
N PRO A 191 4.89 -7.19 -24.78
CA PRO A 191 4.77 -7.81 -26.08
C PRO A 191 4.34 -6.75 -27.10
N ALA A 192 4.73 -6.94 -28.36
CA ALA A 192 4.43 -6.02 -29.46
C ALA A 192 2.91 -5.77 -29.66
N SER A 193 2.05 -6.58 -29.04
CA SER A 193 0.58 -6.42 -29.04
C SER A 193 0.01 -5.61 -27.86
N GLY A 194 0.85 -4.96 -27.04
CA GLY A 194 0.37 -4.07 -25.95
C GLY A 194 -0.23 -4.81 -24.75
N GLY A 195 0.57 -5.65 -24.08
CA GLY A 195 0.14 -6.33 -22.84
C GLY A 195 0.07 -5.40 -21.63
N GLU A 196 -0.94 -5.57 -20.79
CA GLU A 196 -1.10 -4.83 -19.54
C GLU A 196 -0.10 -5.31 -18.47
N ARG A 197 0.31 -4.40 -17.59
CA ARG A 197 1.26 -4.74 -16.50
C ARG A 197 0.60 -5.74 -15.55
N SER A 198 1.37 -6.70 -15.03
CA SER A 198 0.85 -7.70 -14.10
C SER A 198 0.22 -7.09 -12.85
N PHE A 199 0.75 -5.97 -12.32
CA PHE A 199 0.11 -5.23 -11.24
C PHE A 199 -1.29 -4.72 -11.61
N VAL A 200 -1.46 -4.18 -12.82
CA VAL A 200 -2.75 -3.65 -13.27
C VAL A 200 -3.77 -4.78 -13.35
N GLN A 201 -3.39 -5.86 -14.02
CA GLN A 201 -4.29 -6.98 -14.30
C GLN A 201 -4.67 -7.80 -13.07
N PHE A 202 -3.72 -8.05 -12.17
CA PHE A 202 -3.95 -8.95 -11.03
C PHE A 202 -4.23 -8.24 -9.72
N VAL A 203 -3.85 -6.97 -9.57
CA VAL A 203 -4.09 -6.21 -8.32
C VAL A 203 -5.15 -5.15 -8.54
N LEU A 204 -4.93 -4.22 -9.48
CA LEU A 204 -5.83 -3.08 -9.64
C LEU A 204 -7.16 -3.46 -10.26
N GLU A 205 -7.20 -4.27 -11.31
CA GLU A 205 -8.47 -4.68 -11.94
C GLU A 205 -9.42 -5.38 -10.95
N PRO A 206 -8.99 -6.39 -10.15
CA PRO A 206 -9.85 -6.98 -9.12
C PRO A 206 -10.31 -5.96 -8.08
N LEU A 207 -9.42 -5.08 -7.61
CA LEU A 207 -9.81 -4.01 -6.67
C LEU A 207 -10.88 -3.12 -7.29
N TYR A 208 -10.70 -2.67 -8.53
CA TYR A 208 -11.67 -1.83 -9.24
C TYR A 208 -13.01 -2.53 -9.44
N LYS A 209 -13.02 -3.84 -9.73
CA LYS A 209 -14.24 -4.64 -9.82
C LYS A 209 -14.97 -4.71 -8.48
N ILE A 210 -14.26 -4.92 -7.37
CA ILE A 210 -14.87 -4.93 -6.03
C ILE A 210 -15.49 -3.57 -5.73
N TYR A 211 -14.74 -2.48 -5.92
CA TYR A 211 -15.23 -1.13 -5.66
C TYR A 211 -16.41 -0.74 -6.55
N SER A 212 -16.37 -1.06 -7.84
CA SER A 212 -17.47 -0.73 -8.76
C SER A 212 -18.76 -1.48 -8.43
N GLN A 213 -18.66 -2.74 -7.99
CA GLN A 213 -19.83 -3.51 -7.56
C GLN A 213 -20.40 -3.05 -6.24
N VAL A 214 -19.54 -2.69 -5.27
CA VAL A 214 -19.98 -2.15 -3.98
C VAL A 214 -20.68 -0.80 -4.18
N ILE A 215 -20.12 0.09 -5.01
CA ILE A 215 -20.72 1.41 -5.32
C ILE A 215 -21.99 1.27 -6.17
N GLY A 216 -22.06 0.25 -7.03
CA GLY A 216 -23.25 -0.05 -7.84
C GLY A 216 -24.41 -0.67 -7.07
N GLU A 217 -24.25 -0.94 -5.76
CA GLU A 217 -25.30 -1.42 -4.84
C GLU A 217 -26.04 -2.72 -5.25
N HIS A 218 -25.46 -3.53 -6.13
CA HIS A 218 -26.08 -4.78 -6.57
C HIS A 218 -25.70 -5.96 -5.66
N LYS A 219 -26.49 -6.19 -4.61
CA LYS A 219 -26.27 -7.26 -3.61
C LYS A 219 -25.92 -8.63 -4.23
N LYS A 220 -26.66 -9.09 -5.25
CA LYS A 220 -26.41 -10.38 -5.92
C LYS A 220 -25.06 -10.45 -6.66
N SER A 221 -24.62 -9.33 -7.23
CA SER A 221 -23.35 -9.24 -7.96
C SER A 221 -22.16 -9.22 -6.98
N VAL A 222 -22.32 -8.50 -5.87
CA VAL A 222 -21.35 -8.46 -4.78
C VAL A 222 -21.21 -9.84 -4.14
N GLU A 223 -22.32 -10.54 -3.85
CA GLU A 223 -22.31 -11.91 -3.32
C GLU A 223 -21.57 -12.89 -4.25
N ALA A 224 -21.82 -12.82 -5.56
CA ALA A 224 -21.13 -13.67 -6.53
C ALA A 224 -19.61 -13.43 -6.56
N THR A 225 -19.20 -12.16 -6.54
CA THR A 225 -17.79 -11.79 -6.62
C THR A 225 -17.05 -12.04 -5.31
N LEU A 226 -17.71 -11.85 -4.17
CA LEU A 226 -17.18 -12.24 -2.87
C LEU A 226 -17.04 -13.76 -2.76
N ALA A 227 -17.98 -14.53 -3.32
CA ALA A 227 -17.88 -15.98 -3.40
C ALA A 227 -16.70 -16.45 -4.27
N GLU A 228 -16.44 -15.79 -5.41
CA GLU A 228 -15.23 -16.03 -6.23
C GLU A 228 -13.94 -15.76 -5.46
N LEU A 229 -13.95 -14.76 -4.57
CA LEU A 229 -12.83 -14.41 -3.70
C LEU A 229 -12.78 -15.24 -2.41
N GLY A 230 -13.67 -16.22 -2.24
CA GLY A 230 -13.74 -17.08 -1.04
C GLY A 230 -14.17 -16.35 0.24
N VAL A 231 -14.79 -15.18 0.13
CA VAL A 231 -15.24 -14.36 1.25
C VAL A 231 -16.76 -14.47 1.41
N THR A 232 -17.22 -14.83 2.60
CA THR A 232 -18.65 -14.82 2.94
C THR A 232 -18.95 -13.72 3.95
N LEU A 233 -19.82 -12.77 3.60
CA LEU A 233 -20.25 -11.72 4.53
C LEU A 233 -21.53 -12.11 5.28
N PRO A 234 -21.65 -11.78 6.58
CA PRO A 234 -22.91 -11.89 7.31
C PRO A 234 -23.95 -10.90 6.78
N ASN A 235 -25.24 -11.28 6.81
CA ASN A 235 -26.35 -10.48 6.28
C ASN A 235 -26.43 -9.03 6.80
N ALA A 236 -25.92 -8.76 8.01
CA ALA A 236 -25.85 -7.42 8.59
C ALA A 236 -24.79 -6.52 7.91
N ALA A 237 -23.69 -7.08 7.43
CA ALA A 237 -22.62 -6.34 6.75
C ALA A 237 -23.10 -5.77 5.40
N TYR A 238 -23.98 -6.51 4.69
CA TYR A 238 -24.58 -6.02 3.45
C TYR A 238 -25.48 -4.80 3.66
N LYS A 239 -26.22 -4.72 4.77
CA LYS A 239 -27.06 -3.54 5.07
C LYS A 239 -26.22 -2.29 5.34
N LEU A 240 -25.08 -2.47 5.99
CA LEU A 240 -24.16 -1.39 6.32
C LEU A 240 -23.40 -0.86 5.09
N MET A 241 -23.11 -1.74 4.11
CA MET A 241 -22.52 -1.34 2.82
C MET A 241 -23.52 -0.65 1.87
N LEU A 242 -24.79 -1.06 1.89
CA LEU A 242 -25.84 -0.53 0.99
C LEU A 242 -26.55 0.72 1.54
N GLY A 243 -26.03 1.34 2.60
CA GLY A 243 -26.65 2.52 3.22
C GLY A 243 -28.07 2.30 3.74
N LEU A 244 -28.51 1.04 3.90
CA LEU A 244 -29.83 0.67 4.39
C LEU A 244 -29.81 0.61 5.93
N CYS A 245 -29.69 1.78 6.55
CA CYS A 245 -30.11 2.06 7.92
C CYS A 245 -31.15 3.18 7.89
#